data_AF-A0AAV9QE91-F1
#
_entry.id   AF-A0AAV9QE91-F1
#
_cell.length_a   1.000
_cell.length_b   1.000
_cell.length_c   1.000
_cell.angle_alpha   90.00
_cell.angle_beta   90.00
_cell.angle_gamma   90.00
#
_symmetry.space_group_name_H-M   'P 1'
#
loop_
_entity.id
_entity.type
_entity.pdbx_description
1 polymer ?
#
loop_
_entity_poly.entity_id
_entity_poly.type
_entity_poly.pdbx_seq_one_letter_code
_entity_poly.pdbx_strand_id
1 'polypeptide(L)'
;MEKGEILTVLSSQETIATSSLRNQAKDLISSATIDNLPTTLLDLLTQIIKPLFTSTKHPSLTSTGRKNLVSGPPSFGPSYASLDDDEAQTPWKTPFTVPLLEYILTTYPALPEHKRKPTIEAHFHLLIPPILNMIDDSDTRYYKASGCKLLRLLCELLSAMHSDMLKRTGLGDVFVDALKTNFNLLPTLTPEEESLALFRALYPAYLAVADAWYPTHTDQADGAESKKKRDSLLTALYRHGIMASIEHLSSAGSFSSTISVGLTTFLLTQIPPVFERMGLSSGLLPMLRTGLMDPFILVAPEMVFAVLDVVECVIRVGAPRVKEKWYPEILRGLVGCWCNCLDEIENDSKMKTAVDEVMTRLQRSVRMLRNVVDKKEWKDVTERLEQEEVALTELFD
;
A
#
# COMPACT_ATOMS: atom_id res chain seq x y z
N MET A 1 -11.51 15.23 -2.11
CA MET A 1 -12.00 15.91 -3.32
C MET A 1 -12.99 16.97 -2.89
N GLU A 2 -12.84 18.20 -3.36
CA GLU A 2 -13.66 19.33 -2.92
C GLU A 2 -14.96 19.47 -3.72
N LYS A 3 -15.95 20.20 -3.15
CA LYS A 3 -17.24 20.46 -3.82
C LYS A 3 -17.06 21.15 -5.18
N GLY A 4 -16.09 22.04 -5.34
CA GLY A 4 -15.81 22.71 -6.63
C GLY A 4 -15.28 21.73 -7.69
N GLU A 5 -14.42 20.80 -7.30
CA GLU A 5 -13.82 19.81 -8.19
C GLU A 5 -14.88 18.85 -8.75
N ILE A 6 -15.77 18.31 -7.89
CA ILE A 6 -16.83 17.40 -8.35
C ILE A 6 -17.82 18.11 -9.29
N LEU A 7 -18.14 19.38 -9.04
CA LEU A 7 -19.05 20.13 -9.91
C LEU A 7 -18.44 20.39 -11.30
N THR A 8 -17.12 20.55 -11.37
CA THR A 8 -16.39 20.63 -12.65
C THR A 8 -16.47 19.31 -13.40
N VAL A 9 -16.19 18.18 -12.73
CA VAL A 9 -16.29 16.84 -13.33
C VAL A 9 -17.71 16.56 -13.86
N LEU A 10 -18.75 16.88 -13.07
CA LEU A 10 -20.14 16.69 -13.46
C LEU A 10 -20.62 17.64 -14.56
N SER A 11 -19.84 18.67 -14.90
CA SER A 11 -20.16 19.63 -15.97
C SER A 11 -19.51 19.28 -17.30
N SER A 12 -18.62 18.28 -17.34
CA SER A 12 -18.01 17.76 -18.57
C SER A 12 -19.03 17.05 -19.46
N GLN A 13 -18.85 17.12 -20.78
CA GLN A 13 -19.69 16.42 -21.76
C GLN A 13 -19.46 14.90 -21.68
N GLU A 14 -20.54 14.12 -21.83
CA GLU A 14 -20.52 12.65 -21.73
C GLU A 14 -21.67 12.05 -22.56
N THR A 15 -21.72 10.72 -22.65
CA THR A 15 -22.73 9.96 -23.38
C THR A 15 -24.16 10.25 -22.88
N ILE A 16 -25.12 10.15 -23.81
CA ILE A 16 -26.51 10.58 -23.58
C ILE A 16 -27.19 9.74 -22.47
N ALA A 17 -26.81 8.47 -22.33
CA ALA A 17 -27.47 7.51 -21.44
C ALA A 17 -27.31 7.84 -19.93
N THR A 18 -26.18 8.40 -19.51
CA THR A 18 -25.89 8.71 -18.08
C THR A 18 -26.08 10.19 -17.74
N SER A 19 -26.41 11.01 -18.74
CA SER A 19 -26.58 12.47 -18.60
C SER A 19 -27.64 12.87 -17.56
N SER A 20 -28.72 12.10 -17.43
CA SER A 20 -29.79 12.34 -16.44
C SER A 20 -29.27 12.17 -15.00
N LEU A 21 -28.61 11.04 -14.72
CA LEU A 21 -28.04 10.74 -13.41
C LEU A 21 -26.95 11.76 -13.03
N ARG A 22 -26.13 12.17 -14.00
CA ARG A 22 -25.11 13.19 -13.80
C ARG A 22 -25.72 14.55 -13.41
N ASN A 23 -26.74 15.01 -14.13
CA ASN A 23 -27.43 16.27 -13.81
C ASN A 23 -28.10 16.20 -12.44
N GLN A 24 -28.75 15.09 -12.12
CA GLN A 24 -29.33 14.87 -10.80
C GLN A 24 -28.28 14.91 -9.68
N ALA A 25 -27.11 14.27 -9.88
CA ALA A 25 -26.00 14.35 -8.93
C ALA A 25 -25.51 15.80 -8.74
N LYS A 26 -25.42 16.58 -9.82
CA LYS A 26 -25.02 17.99 -9.79
C LYS A 26 -26.02 18.84 -8.99
N ASP A 27 -27.32 18.63 -9.18
CA ASP A 27 -28.37 19.36 -8.46
C ASP A 27 -28.36 19.03 -6.96
N LEU A 28 -28.20 17.76 -6.61
CA LEU A 28 -28.07 17.29 -5.22
C LEU A 28 -26.85 17.92 -4.54
N ILE A 29 -25.69 17.94 -5.20
CA ILE A 29 -24.46 18.52 -4.62
C ILE A 29 -24.57 20.04 -4.52
N SER A 30 -25.16 20.71 -5.51
CA SER A 30 -25.31 22.16 -5.52
C SER A 30 -26.21 22.64 -4.37
N SER A 31 -27.31 21.93 -4.12
CA SER A 31 -28.26 22.19 -3.03
C SER A 31 -27.83 21.67 -1.65
N ALA A 32 -26.68 20.99 -1.56
CA ALA A 32 -26.16 20.47 -0.29
C ALA A 32 -25.76 21.59 0.67
N THR A 33 -26.29 21.50 1.89
CA THR A 33 -26.00 22.31 3.08
C THR A 33 -25.51 21.39 4.19
N ILE A 34 -24.89 21.93 5.25
CA ILE A 34 -24.38 21.10 6.36
C ILE A 34 -25.51 20.30 7.04
N ASP A 35 -26.72 20.87 7.11
CA ASP A 35 -27.85 20.27 7.82
C ASP A 35 -28.48 19.10 7.07
N ASN A 36 -28.61 19.19 5.75
CA ASN A 36 -29.17 18.13 4.90
C ASN A 36 -28.10 17.16 4.35
N LEU A 37 -26.82 17.39 4.64
CA LEU A 37 -25.71 16.63 4.10
C LEU A 37 -25.84 15.10 4.29
N PRO A 38 -26.26 14.56 5.45
CA PRO A 38 -26.49 13.12 5.59
C PRO A 38 -27.48 12.58 4.56
N THR A 39 -28.61 13.28 4.36
CA THR A 39 -29.64 12.88 3.40
C THR A 39 -29.13 13.03 1.98
N THR A 40 -28.42 14.11 1.65
CA THR A 40 -27.80 14.28 0.32
C THR A 40 -26.83 13.15 -0.01
N LEU A 41 -25.98 12.72 0.95
CA LEU A 41 -25.07 11.59 0.73
C LEU A 41 -25.83 10.27 0.51
N LEU A 42 -26.92 10.04 1.24
CA LEU A 42 -27.79 8.89 1.03
C LEU A 42 -28.46 8.92 -0.35
N ASP A 43 -28.96 10.08 -0.77
CA ASP A 43 -29.59 10.27 -2.08
C ASP A 43 -28.59 10.03 -3.22
N LEU A 44 -27.37 10.55 -3.11
CA LEU A 44 -26.31 10.26 -4.08
C LEU A 44 -26.02 8.75 -4.17
N LEU A 45 -25.97 8.05 -3.04
CA LEU A 45 -25.71 6.60 -3.04
C LEU A 45 -26.87 5.79 -3.60
N THR A 46 -28.11 6.16 -3.29
CA THR A 46 -29.31 5.38 -3.64
C THR A 46 -29.90 5.73 -5.00
N GLN A 47 -29.86 6.99 -5.41
CA GLN A 47 -30.46 7.50 -6.63
C GLN A 47 -29.47 7.57 -7.80
N ILE A 48 -28.16 7.66 -7.52
CA ILE A 48 -27.12 7.77 -8.54
C ILE A 48 -26.25 6.51 -8.57
N ILE A 49 -25.50 6.24 -7.49
CA ILE A 49 -24.51 5.14 -7.47
C ILE A 49 -25.20 3.78 -7.62
N LYS A 50 -26.21 3.48 -6.79
CA LYS A 50 -26.86 2.16 -6.82
C LYS A 50 -27.42 1.80 -8.21
N PRO A 51 -28.15 2.67 -8.93
CA PRO A 51 -28.57 2.43 -10.31
C PRO A 51 -27.44 2.12 -11.29
N LEU A 52 -26.28 2.74 -11.14
CA LEU A 52 -25.12 2.47 -12.00
C LEU A 52 -24.60 1.02 -11.84
N PHE A 53 -24.82 0.39 -10.69
CA PHE A 53 -24.36 -0.96 -10.39
C PHE A 53 -25.49 -2.02 -10.36
N THR A 54 -26.73 -1.70 -10.76
CA THR A 54 -27.84 -2.69 -10.68
C THR A 54 -27.62 -3.92 -11.56
N SER A 55 -26.91 -3.75 -12.68
CA SER A 55 -26.58 -4.85 -13.60
C SER A 55 -25.36 -5.66 -13.16
N THR A 56 -24.58 -5.17 -12.20
CA THR A 56 -23.29 -5.75 -11.78
C THR A 56 -23.38 -6.23 -10.33
N LYS A 57 -23.82 -7.49 -10.13
CA LYS A 57 -23.88 -8.12 -8.80
C LYS A 57 -22.54 -8.75 -8.43
N HIS A 58 -21.99 -8.36 -7.28
CA HIS A 58 -20.73 -8.90 -6.79
C HIS A 58 -20.90 -10.31 -6.18
N PRO A 59 -20.13 -11.33 -6.61
CA PRO A 59 -20.36 -12.73 -6.24
C PRO A 59 -20.13 -13.03 -4.74
N SER A 60 -19.22 -12.31 -4.09
CA SER A 60 -18.90 -12.49 -2.67
C SER A 60 -19.88 -11.80 -1.70
N LEU A 61 -20.87 -11.05 -2.22
CA LEU A 61 -21.81 -10.28 -1.41
C LEU A 61 -23.23 -10.82 -1.52
N THR A 62 -23.97 -10.75 -0.42
CA THR A 62 -25.43 -10.90 -0.43
C THR A 62 -26.09 -9.64 -1.03
N SER A 63 -27.38 -9.72 -1.36
CA SER A 63 -28.18 -8.56 -1.77
C SER A 63 -28.24 -7.43 -0.71
N THR A 64 -27.86 -7.74 0.53
CA THR A 64 -27.76 -6.80 1.66
C THR A 64 -26.33 -6.30 1.92
N GLY A 65 -25.37 -6.62 1.06
CA GLY A 65 -23.97 -6.17 1.19
C GLY A 65 -23.17 -6.87 2.29
N ARG A 66 -23.63 -8.03 2.79
CA ARG A 66 -22.89 -8.86 3.76
C ARG A 66 -22.08 -9.93 3.02
N LYS A 67 -21.07 -10.51 3.70
CA LYS A 67 -20.32 -11.67 3.17
C LYS A 67 -21.30 -12.79 2.80
N ASN A 68 -21.22 -13.26 1.56
CA ASN A 68 -21.99 -14.39 1.09
C ASN A 68 -21.39 -15.68 1.68
N LEU A 69 -22.16 -16.39 2.51
CA LEU A 69 -21.73 -17.63 3.16
C LEU A 69 -22.04 -18.88 2.33
N VAL A 70 -22.77 -18.72 1.23
CA VAL A 70 -23.05 -19.79 0.28
C VAL A 70 -22.00 -19.73 -0.82
N SER A 71 -21.15 -20.76 -0.91
CA SER A 71 -20.19 -20.91 -2.01
C SER A 71 -20.94 -20.94 -3.32
N GLY A 72 -20.91 -19.84 -4.07
CA GLY A 72 -21.28 -19.85 -5.48
C GLY A 72 -20.36 -20.81 -6.24
N PRO A 73 -20.77 -21.34 -7.41
CA PRO A 73 -19.84 -22.08 -8.25
C PRO A 73 -18.59 -21.22 -8.49
N PRO A 74 -17.39 -21.82 -8.53
CA PRO A 74 -16.15 -21.07 -8.72
C PRO A 74 -16.28 -20.22 -9.98
N SER A 75 -16.22 -18.89 -9.81
CA SER A 75 -16.07 -17.99 -10.94
C SER A 75 -14.64 -18.16 -11.44
N PHE A 76 -14.48 -18.97 -12.48
CA PHE A 76 -13.21 -19.19 -13.14
C PHE A 76 -12.81 -17.92 -13.90
N GLY A 77 -11.97 -17.09 -13.29
CA GLY A 77 -11.19 -16.05 -13.98
C GLY A 77 -12.00 -14.88 -14.56
N PRO A 78 -11.30 -13.86 -15.09
CA PRO A 78 -11.97 -12.74 -15.74
C PRO A 78 -12.77 -13.31 -16.91
N SER A 79 -14.05 -12.98 -16.99
CA SER A 79 -14.78 -13.12 -18.24
C SER A 79 -13.94 -12.37 -19.28
N TYR A 80 -13.31 -13.11 -20.20
CA TYR A 80 -12.79 -12.57 -21.45
C TYR A 80 -14.02 -12.03 -22.19
N ALA A 81 -14.43 -10.83 -21.80
CA ALA A 81 -15.40 -10.03 -22.51
C ALA A 81 -14.64 -9.44 -23.69
N SER A 82 -15.16 -9.70 -24.88
CA SER A 82 -14.61 -9.21 -26.13
C SER A 82 -14.50 -7.68 -26.08
N LEU A 83 -13.35 -7.16 -26.53
CA LEU A 83 -12.93 -5.75 -26.43
C LEU A 83 -13.83 -4.74 -27.17
N ASP A 84 -14.90 -5.19 -27.84
CA ASP A 84 -15.67 -4.38 -28.79
C ASP A 84 -17.13 -4.08 -28.37
N ASP A 85 -17.61 -4.53 -27.20
CA ASP A 85 -19.03 -4.38 -26.79
C ASP A 85 -19.23 -3.66 -25.42
N ASP A 86 -18.19 -2.96 -24.95
CA ASP A 86 -17.98 -2.57 -23.55
C ASP A 86 -18.96 -1.49 -22.98
N GLU A 87 -19.50 -0.60 -23.83
CA GLU A 87 -20.26 0.57 -23.34
C GLU A 87 -21.69 0.22 -22.86
N ALA A 88 -22.25 -0.89 -23.35
CA ALA A 88 -23.60 -1.33 -22.96
C ALA A 88 -23.60 -2.27 -21.73
N GLN A 89 -22.46 -2.89 -21.40
CA GLN A 89 -22.40 -3.94 -20.37
C GLN A 89 -22.01 -3.43 -18.97
N THR A 90 -21.36 -2.26 -18.86
CA THR A 90 -20.88 -1.73 -17.57
C THR A 90 -21.30 -0.27 -17.34
N PRO A 91 -22.59 -0.01 -17.02
CA PRO A 91 -23.15 1.34 -16.93
C PRO A 91 -22.49 2.25 -15.87
N TRP A 92 -21.71 1.68 -14.95
CA TRP A 92 -20.96 2.42 -13.93
C TRP A 92 -19.59 2.93 -14.39
N LYS A 93 -19.08 2.53 -15.56
CA LYS A 93 -17.80 3.00 -16.12
C LYS A 93 -17.92 4.40 -16.72
N THR A 94 -18.41 5.34 -15.91
CA THR A 94 -18.55 6.75 -16.27
C THR A 94 -17.41 7.58 -15.69
N PRO A 95 -16.98 8.67 -16.36
CA PRO A 95 -15.94 9.57 -15.85
C PRO A 95 -16.24 10.18 -14.47
N PHE A 96 -17.52 10.24 -14.06
CA PHE A 96 -17.92 10.82 -12.77
C PHE A 96 -18.11 9.80 -11.65
N THR A 97 -18.17 8.49 -11.92
CA THR A 97 -18.48 7.50 -10.86
C THR A 97 -17.41 7.43 -9.78
N VAL A 98 -16.13 7.30 -10.18
CA VAL A 98 -15.00 7.28 -9.24
C VAL A 98 -14.90 8.61 -8.48
N PRO A 99 -14.87 9.79 -9.14
CA PRO A 99 -14.90 11.08 -8.45
C PRO A 99 -16.07 11.20 -7.48
N LEU A 100 -17.29 10.81 -7.86
CA LEU A 100 -18.46 10.93 -7.01
C LEU A 100 -18.34 10.08 -5.74
N LEU A 101 -17.84 8.85 -5.84
CA LEU A 101 -17.56 8.01 -4.67
C LEU A 101 -16.46 8.62 -3.78
N GLU A 102 -15.41 9.18 -4.38
CA GLU A 102 -14.37 9.88 -3.63
C GLU A 102 -14.92 11.10 -2.89
N TYR A 103 -15.74 11.93 -3.56
CA TYR A 103 -16.45 13.04 -2.95
C TYR A 103 -17.26 12.58 -1.75
N ILE A 104 -18.11 11.57 -1.93
CA ILE A 104 -18.97 11.02 -0.86
C ILE A 104 -18.12 10.62 0.36
N LEU A 105 -17.05 9.85 0.15
CA LEU A 105 -16.17 9.42 1.25
C LEU A 105 -15.48 10.61 1.93
N THR A 106 -14.94 11.55 1.17
CA THR A 106 -14.26 12.74 1.75
C THR A 106 -15.20 13.76 2.38
N THR A 107 -16.52 13.60 2.22
CA THR A 107 -17.53 14.51 2.77
C THR A 107 -17.98 14.11 4.18
N TYR A 108 -17.89 12.84 4.57
CA TYR A 108 -18.29 12.40 5.92
C TYR A 108 -17.60 13.14 7.07
N PRO A 109 -16.28 13.45 7.03
CA PRO A 109 -15.61 14.21 8.08
C PRO A 109 -16.18 15.62 8.30
N ALA A 110 -16.82 16.22 7.30
CA ALA A 110 -17.44 17.54 7.41
C ALA A 110 -18.73 17.56 8.25
N LEU A 111 -19.33 16.38 8.51
CA LEU A 111 -20.50 16.28 9.38
C LEU A 111 -20.16 16.63 10.84
N PRO A 112 -21.13 17.09 11.65
CA PRO A 112 -20.97 17.19 13.09
C PRO A 112 -20.58 15.84 13.71
N GLU A 113 -19.66 15.85 14.68
CA GLU A 113 -19.04 14.64 15.26
C GLU A 113 -20.07 13.56 15.66
N HIS A 114 -21.14 13.96 16.34
CA HIS A 114 -22.22 13.07 16.79
C HIS A 114 -23.01 12.40 15.64
N LYS A 115 -22.97 12.95 14.42
CA LYS A 115 -23.64 12.40 13.23
C LYS A 115 -22.72 11.56 12.35
N ARG A 116 -21.40 11.74 12.41
CA ARG A 116 -20.44 11.09 11.51
C ARG A 116 -20.58 9.56 11.51
N LYS A 117 -20.35 8.94 12.67
CA LYS A 117 -20.38 7.48 12.83
C LYS A 117 -21.74 6.86 12.47
N PRO A 118 -22.89 7.34 13.00
CA PRO A 118 -24.19 6.78 12.61
C PRO A 118 -24.47 6.88 11.11
N THR A 119 -24.07 7.98 10.47
CA THR A 119 -24.33 8.20 9.05
C THR A 119 -23.51 7.27 8.15
N ILE A 120 -22.19 7.18 8.36
CA ILE A 120 -21.35 6.26 7.56
C ILE A 120 -21.77 4.81 7.76
N GLU A 121 -22.13 4.42 8.99
CA GLU A 121 -22.57 3.06 9.27
C GLU A 121 -23.90 2.71 8.60
N ALA A 122 -24.84 3.66 8.52
CA ALA A 122 -26.09 3.48 7.79
C ALA A 122 -25.86 3.34 6.27
N HIS A 123 -24.92 4.10 5.72
CA HIS A 123 -24.62 4.12 4.29
C HIS A 123 -23.65 3.02 3.84
N PHE A 124 -22.98 2.37 4.79
CA PHE A 124 -21.87 1.44 4.57
C PHE A 124 -22.19 0.37 3.50
N HIS A 125 -23.35 -0.27 3.60
CA HIS A 125 -23.78 -1.34 2.68
C HIS A 125 -23.93 -0.90 1.21
N LEU A 126 -24.10 0.40 0.94
CA LEU A 126 -24.19 0.97 -0.42
C LEU A 126 -22.82 1.29 -1.01
N LEU A 127 -21.80 1.49 -0.16
CA LEU A 127 -20.44 1.81 -0.57
C LEU A 127 -19.65 0.56 -0.98
N ILE A 128 -19.94 -0.59 -0.36
CA ILE A 128 -19.16 -1.81 -0.55
C ILE A 128 -19.23 -2.38 -1.97
N PRO A 129 -20.42 -2.61 -2.57
CA PRO A 129 -20.48 -3.24 -3.88
C PRO A 129 -19.75 -2.43 -4.98
N PRO A 130 -19.91 -1.10 -5.09
CA PRO A 130 -19.15 -0.30 -6.05
C PRO A 130 -17.64 -0.43 -5.90
N ILE A 131 -17.13 -0.35 -4.65
CA ILE A 131 -15.70 -0.43 -4.37
C ILE A 131 -15.13 -1.79 -4.75
N LEU A 132 -15.82 -2.89 -4.38
CA LEU A 132 -15.37 -4.24 -4.70
C LEU A 132 -15.45 -4.54 -6.20
N ASN A 133 -16.52 -4.12 -6.89
CA ASN A 133 -16.61 -4.24 -8.35
C ASN A 133 -15.46 -3.50 -9.06
N MET A 134 -15.03 -2.34 -8.55
CA MET A 134 -13.88 -1.63 -9.11
C MET A 134 -12.56 -2.36 -8.88
N ILE A 135 -12.35 -2.96 -7.70
CA ILE A 135 -11.14 -3.77 -7.39
C ILE A 135 -11.05 -5.01 -8.28
N ASP A 136 -12.20 -5.60 -8.61
CA ASP A 136 -12.28 -6.79 -9.45
C ASP A 136 -12.31 -6.49 -10.96
N ASP A 137 -12.37 -5.21 -11.36
CA ASP A 137 -12.43 -4.79 -12.77
C ASP A 137 -11.19 -5.19 -13.57
N SER A 138 -11.28 -5.32 -14.90
CA SER A 138 -10.13 -5.65 -15.75
C SER A 138 -9.16 -4.47 -15.96
N ASP A 139 -9.61 -3.22 -15.85
CA ASP A 139 -8.76 -2.04 -15.99
C ASP A 139 -7.93 -1.80 -14.72
N THR A 140 -6.66 -2.18 -14.81
CA THR A 140 -5.68 -2.05 -13.73
C THR A 140 -5.39 -0.60 -13.36
N ARG A 141 -5.26 0.28 -14.36
CA ARG A 141 -4.70 1.62 -14.20
C ARG A 141 -5.69 2.57 -13.56
N TYR A 142 -6.95 2.52 -13.97
CA TYR A 142 -7.96 3.45 -13.52
C TYR A 142 -8.90 2.81 -12.49
N TYR A 143 -9.67 1.78 -12.86
CA TYR A 143 -10.73 1.26 -12.00
C TYR A 143 -10.18 0.45 -10.82
N LYS A 144 -9.28 -0.53 -11.02
CA LYS A 144 -8.68 -1.30 -9.90
C LYS A 144 -7.96 -0.40 -8.91
N ALA A 145 -7.09 0.48 -9.40
CA ALA A 145 -6.34 1.42 -8.56
C ALA A 145 -7.28 2.37 -7.80
N SER A 146 -8.33 2.88 -8.44
CA SER A 146 -9.35 3.72 -7.79
C SER A 146 -10.15 2.95 -6.75
N GLY A 147 -10.52 1.70 -7.02
CA GLY A 147 -11.18 0.81 -6.06
C GLY A 147 -10.33 0.63 -4.79
N CYS A 148 -9.03 0.36 -4.95
CA CYS A 148 -8.09 0.28 -3.83
C CYS A 148 -8.02 1.61 -3.05
N LYS A 149 -7.93 2.74 -3.74
CA LYS A 149 -7.91 4.07 -3.12
C LYS A 149 -9.20 4.35 -2.33
N LEU A 150 -10.36 4.06 -2.90
CA LEU A 150 -11.66 4.25 -2.25
C LEU A 150 -11.81 3.32 -1.03
N LEU A 151 -11.34 2.08 -1.12
CA LEU A 151 -11.30 1.16 0.01
C LEU A 151 -10.41 1.69 1.15
N ARG A 152 -9.24 2.23 0.80
CA ARG A 152 -8.35 2.89 1.78
C ARG A 152 -9.07 4.01 2.51
N LEU A 153 -9.67 4.94 1.77
CA LEU A 153 -10.43 6.08 2.33
C LEU A 153 -11.55 5.60 3.25
N LEU A 154 -12.32 4.59 2.83
CA LEU A 154 -13.37 4.01 3.65
C LEU A 154 -12.81 3.44 4.97
N CYS A 155 -11.70 2.70 4.92
CA CYS A 155 -11.10 2.10 6.12
C CYS A 155 -10.48 3.16 7.04
N GLU A 156 -9.85 4.19 6.50
CA GLU A 156 -9.35 5.34 7.26
C GLU A 156 -10.50 6.06 7.99
N LEU A 157 -11.64 6.27 7.31
CA LEU A 157 -12.85 6.86 7.92
C LEU A 157 -13.40 5.99 9.06
N LEU A 158 -13.53 4.69 8.85
CA LEU A 158 -14.00 3.77 9.89
C LEU A 158 -13.07 3.75 11.11
N SER A 159 -11.75 3.80 10.87
CA SER A 159 -10.74 3.86 11.92
C SER A 159 -10.85 5.16 12.72
N ALA A 160 -10.91 6.30 12.03
CA ALA A 160 -11.01 7.62 12.64
C ALA A 160 -12.29 7.80 13.47
N MET A 161 -13.39 7.15 13.08
CA MET A 161 -14.66 7.19 13.79
C MET A 161 -14.83 6.04 14.81
N HIS A 162 -13.80 5.21 14.99
CA HIS A 162 -13.80 4.04 15.87
C HIS A 162 -15.03 3.15 15.63
N SER A 163 -15.31 2.86 14.36
CA SER A 163 -16.40 1.98 13.95
C SER A 163 -15.93 0.53 13.97
N ASP A 164 -16.75 -0.35 14.55
CA ASP A 164 -16.55 -1.79 14.59
C ASP A 164 -17.21 -2.52 13.40
N MET A 165 -17.63 -1.78 12.38
CA MET A 165 -18.42 -2.28 11.26
C MET A 165 -17.77 -3.47 10.54
N LEU A 166 -16.45 -3.46 10.35
CA LEU A 166 -15.75 -4.59 9.70
C LEU A 166 -15.84 -5.88 10.53
N LYS A 167 -15.77 -5.77 11.86
CA LYS A 167 -15.95 -6.91 12.77
C LYS A 167 -17.39 -7.42 12.73
N ARG A 168 -18.38 -6.51 12.80
CA ARG A 168 -19.80 -6.87 12.81
C ARG A 168 -20.29 -7.48 11.50
N THR A 169 -19.77 -7.03 10.36
CA THR A 169 -20.24 -7.46 9.03
C THR A 169 -19.47 -8.65 8.49
N GLY A 170 -18.29 -8.96 9.03
CA GLY A 170 -17.42 -10.02 8.54
C GLY A 170 -16.81 -9.73 7.16
N LEU A 171 -16.84 -8.48 6.70
CA LEU A 171 -16.32 -8.08 5.39
C LEU A 171 -14.81 -7.92 5.34
N GLY A 172 -14.12 -7.92 6.49
CA GLY A 172 -12.66 -7.82 6.53
C GLY A 172 -11.97 -8.90 5.67
N ASP A 173 -12.43 -10.15 5.74
CA ASP A 173 -11.90 -11.23 4.90
C ASP A 173 -12.12 -10.92 3.41
N VAL A 174 -13.32 -10.44 3.06
CA VAL A 174 -13.68 -10.14 1.67
C VAL A 174 -12.77 -9.05 1.09
N PHE A 175 -12.46 -8.03 1.88
CA PHE A 175 -11.55 -6.97 1.46
C PHE A 175 -10.12 -7.48 1.30
N VAL A 176 -9.65 -8.27 2.26
CA VAL A 176 -8.31 -8.88 2.20
C VAL A 176 -8.18 -9.79 0.99
N ASP A 177 -9.18 -10.63 0.70
CA ASP A 177 -9.18 -11.55 -0.43
C ASP A 177 -9.21 -10.80 -1.77
N ALA A 178 -10.06 -9.77 -1.88
CA ALA A 178 -10.11 -8.91 -3.08
C ALA A 178 -8.79 -8.18 -3.33
N LEU A 179 -8.07 -7.73 -2.29
CA LEU A 179 -6.76 -7.09 -2.46
C LEU A 179 -5.65 -8.11 -2.78
N LYS A 180 -5.66 -9.29 -2.15
CA LYS A 180 -4.61 -10.31 -2.31
C LYS A 180 -4.45 -10.79 -3.74
N THR A 181 -5.54 -10.92 -4.50
CA THR A 181 -5.50 -11.37 -5.90
C THR A 181 -4.66 -10.44 -6.79
N ASN A 182 -4.52 -9.17 -6.39
CA ASN A 182 -3.87 -8.13 -7.16
C ASN A 182 -2.35 -8.03 -6.91
N PHE A 183 -1.77 -8.74 -5.93
CA PHE A 183 -0.30 -8.73 -5.72
C PHE A 183 0.50 -9.39 -6.85
N ASN A 184 -0.15 -10.23 -7.66
CA ASN A 184 0.48 -10.93 -8.77
C ASN A 184 0.41 -10.17 -10.11
N LEU A 185 -0.14 -8.95 -10.12
CA LEU A 185 -0.15 -8.08 -11.30
C LEU A 185 1.22 -7.41 -11.44
N LEU A 186 2.16 -8.20 -11.95
CA LEU A 186 3.58 -7.90 -12.09
C LEU A 186 4.04 -8.00 -13.56
N PRO A 187 5.19 -7.41 -13.92
CA PRO A 187 5.86 -7.61 -15.20
C PRO A 187 6.01 -9.07 -15.62
N THR A 188 6.16 -9.29 -16.93
CA THR A 188 5.90 -10.52 -17.73
C THR A 188 4.45 -10.72 -18.14
N LEU A 189 3.47 -10.30 -17.32
CA LEU A 189 2.03 -10.37 -17.62
C LEU A 189 1.34 -9.00 -17.59
N THR A 190 1.77 -8.09 -16.72
CA THR A 190 1.22 -6.74 -16.57
C THR A 190 2.31 -5.70 -16.80
N PRO A 191 2.08 -4.64 -17.61
CA PRO A 191 3.06 -3.58 -17.80
C PRO A 191 3.54 -2.96 -16.47
N GLU A 192 4.82 -2.57 -16.41
CA GLU A 192 5.42 -2.02 -15.19
C GLU A 192 4.69 -0.76 -14.68
N GLU A 193 4.36 0.17 -15.58
CA GLU A 193 3.66 1.40 -15.21
C GLU A 193 2.29 1.13 -14.59
N GLU A 194 1.54 0.16 -15.13
CA GLU A 194 0.24 -0.27 -14.62
C GLU A 194 0.38 -0.95 -13.24
N SER A 195 1.36 -1.83 -13.11
CA SER A 195 1.68 -2.51 -11.85
C SER A 195 2.02 -1.49 -10.76
N LEU A 196 2.88 -0.50 -11.07
CA LEU A 196 3.23 0.58 -10.15
C LEU A 196 2.04 1.46 -9.77
N ALA A 197 1.20 1.83 -10.75
CA ALA A 197 0.02 2.65 -10.50
C ALA A 197 -0.95 1.96 -9.54
N LEU A 198 -1.21 0.66 -9.77
CA LEU A 198 -2.03 -0.15 -8.88
C LEU A 198 -1.39 -0.31 -7.51
N PHE A 199 -0.10 -0.68 -7.43
CA PHE A 199 0.58 -0.99 -6.17
C PHE A 199 0.62 0.21 -5.22
N ARG A 200 0.77 1.42 -5.75
CA ARG A 200 0.67 2.68 -4.98
C ARG A 200 -0.68 2.84 -4.27
N ALA A 201 -1.76 2.27 -4.80
CA ALA A 201 -3.07 2.26 -4.15
C ALA A 201 -3.30 1.00 -3.29
N LEU A 202 -2.84 -0.16 -3.77
CA LEU A 202 -3.07 -1.48 -3.18
C LEU A 202 -2.45 -1.65 -1.78
N TYR A 203 -1.16 -1.36 -1.63
CA TYR A 203 -0.44 -1.57 -0.36
C TYR A 203 -1.00 -0.70 0.78
N PRO A 204 -1.22 0.62 0.57
CA PRO A 204 -1.87 1.46 1.57
C PRO A 204 -3.31 1.00 1.89
N ALA A 205 -4.07 0.53 0.90
CA ALA A 205 -5.41 0.00 1.13
C ALA A 205 -5.40 -1.24 2.04
N TYR A 206 -4.47 -2.17 1.81
CA TYR A 206 -4.33 -3.36 2.64
C TYR A 206 -3.97 -3.01 4.10
N LEU A 207 -3.04 -2.07 4.29
CA LEU A 207 -2.68 -1.57 5.63
C LEU A 207 -3.88 -0.89 6.31
N ALA A 208 -4.63 -0.07 5.59
CA ALA A 208 -5.83 0.57 6.12
C ALA A 208 -6.90 -0.44 6.53
N VAL A 209 -7.10 -1.52 5.76
CA VAL A 209 -8.00 -2.63 6.15
C VAL A 209 -7.53 -3.28 7.45
N ALA A 210 -6.22 -3.57 7.58
CA ALA A 210 -5.68 -4.18 8.79
C ALA A 210 -5.85 -3.27 10.03
N ASP A 211 -5.59 -1.97 9.87
CA ASP A 211 -5.69 -0.97 10.94
C ASP A 211 -7.16 -0.75 11.35
N ALA A 212 -8.10 -0.69 10.39
CA ALA A 212 -9.53 -0.54 10.65
C ALA A 212 -10.16 -1.79 11.28
N TRP A 213 -9.71 -2.97 10.88
CA TRP A 213 -10.27 -4.22 11.36
C TRP A 213 -9.73 -4.62 12.73
N TYR A 214 -8.45 -4.34 12.99
CA TYR A 214 -7.78 -4.65 14.26
C TYR A 214 -7.03 -3.42 14.84
N PRO A 215 -7.77 -2.45 15.41
CA PRO A 215 -7.17 -1.22 15.96
C PRO A 215 -6.20 -1.50 17.12
N THR A 216 -5.10 -0.74 17.16
CA THR A 216 -4.05 -0.80 18.20
C THR A 216 -4.55 -0.48 19.61
N HIS A 217 -5.56 0.38 19.74
CA HIS A 217 -5.99 0.96 21.04
C HIS A 217 -7.02 0.12 21.82
N THR A 218 -7.10 -1.18 21.54
CA THR A 218 -8.05 -2.05 22.27
C THR A 218 -7.42 -2.55 23.56
N ASP A 219 -7.54 -1.75 24.64
CA ASP A 219 -7.04 -2.03 26.01
C ASP A 219 -7.76 -3.19 26.74
N GLN A 220 -8.53 -4.02 26.04
CA GLN A 220 -9.31 -5.11 26.64
C GLN A 220 -8.67 -6.49 26.42
N ALA A 221 -9.17 -7.51 27.11
CA ALA A 221 -8.71 -8.90 27.02
C ALA A 221 -8.67 -9.47 25.57
N ASP A 222 -9.49 -8.93 24.66
CA ASP A 222 -9.48 -9.25 23.22
C ASP A 222 -8.27 -8.68 22.44
N GLY A 223 -7.47 -7.81 23.07
CA GLY A 223 -6.34 -7.13 22.43
C GLY A 223 -5.24 -8.09 21.97
N ALA A 224 -5.02 -9.19 22.71
CA ALA A 224 -4.00 -10.19 22.36
C ALA A 224 -4.40 -11.00 21.11
N GLU A 225 -5.67 -11.42 21.00
CA GLU A 225 -6.17 -12.14 19.83
C GLU A 225 -6.27 -11.22 18.61
N SER A 226 -6.77 -9.99 18.81
CA SER A 226 -6.81 -8.93 17.78
C SER A 226 -5.41 -8.63 17.23
N LYS A 227 -4.41 -8.48 18.11
CA LYS A 227 -3.00 -8.31 17.72
C LYS A 227 -2.49 -9.50 16.93
N LYS A 228 -2.74 -10.74 17.37
CA LYS A 228 -2.31 -11.95 16.66
C LYS A 228 -2.91 -12.04 15.26
N LYS A 229 -4.21 -11.72 15.10
CA LYS A 229 -4.87 -11.70 13.79
C LYS A 229 -4.30 -10.60 12.88
N ARG A 230 -4.04 -9.42 13.43
CA ARG A 230 -3.37 -8.33 12.70
C ARG A 230 -1.97 -8.74 12.26
N ASP A 231 -1.16 -9.28 13.15
CA ASP A 231 0.21 -9.73 12.85
C ASP A 231 0.17 -10.83 11.78
N SER A 232 -0.84 -11.70 11.78
CA SER A 232 -1.06 -12.68 10.72
C SER A 232 -1.37 -12.03 9.36
N LEU A 233 -2.20 -10.98 9.32
CA LEU A 233 -2.49 -10.23 8.09
C LEU A 233 -1.25 -9.52 7.55
N LEU A 234 -0.47 -8.89 8.44
CA LEU A 234 0.77 -8.20 8.09
C LEU A 234 1.87 -9.18 7.67
N THR A 235 1.95 -10.35 8.31
CA THR A 235 2.82 -11.44 7.88
C THR A 235 2.46 -11.92 6.48
N ALA A 236 1.17 -12.04 6.17
CA ALA A 236 0.71 -12.42 4.85
C ALA A 236 1.04 -11.36 3.79
N LEU A 237 0.85 -10.07 4.12
CA LEU A 237 1.25 -8.96 3.26
C LEU A 237 2.76 -8.98 2.98
N TYR A 238 3.57 -9.13 4.04
CA TYR A 238 5.02 -9.19 3.89
C TYR A 238 5.45 -10.39 3.04
N ARG A 239 4.96 -11.60 3.34
CA ARG A 239 5.40 -12.83 2.64
C ARG A 239 4.84 -12.95 1.23
N HIS A 240 3.53 -12.79 1.07
CA HIS A 240 2.83 -13.08 -0.19
C HIS A 240 2.59 -11.83 -1.04
N GLY A 241 2.59 -10.64 -0.45
CA GLY A 241 2.55 -9.39 -1.19
C GLY A 241 3.97 -8.95 -1.56
N ILE A 242 4.78 -8.59 -0.56
CA ILE A 242 6.07 -7.92 -0.82
C ILE A 242 7.14 -8.91 -1.28
N MET A 243 7.46 -9.91 -0.45
CA MET A 243 8.60 -10.80 -0.70
C MET A 243 8.39 -11.68 -1.93
N ALA A 244 7.18 -12.21 -2.11
CA ALA A 244 6.86 -12.98 -3.31
C ALA A 244 6.96 -12.13 -4.60
N SER A 245 6.53 -10.86 -4.57
CA SER A 245 6.72 -9.96 -5.71
C SER A 245 8.21 -9.63 -5.95
N ILE A 246 9.01 -9.41 -4.90
CA ILE A 246 10.45 -9.19 -5.05
C ILE A 246 11.14 -10.43 -5.65
N GLU A 247 10.79 -11.63 -5.18
CA GLU A 247 11.31 -12.91 -5.69
C GLU A 247 10.88 -13.17 -7.14
N HIS A 248 9.67 -12.74 -7.53
CA HIS A 248 9.25 -12.78 -8.93
C HIS A 248 10.09 -11.83 -9.79
N LEU A 249 10.39 -10.63 -9.29
CA LEU A 249 11.14 -9.62 -10.03
C LEU A 249 12.65 -9.89 -10.08
N SER A 250 13.20 -10.55 -9.05
CA SER A 250 14.64 -10.71 -8.82
C SER A 250 15.01 -12.19 -8.74
N SER A 251 16.06 -12.59 -9.45
CA SER A 251 16.56 -13.96 -9.36
C SER A 251 17.56 -14.12 -8.21
N ALA A 252 17.57 -15.30 -7.58
CA ALA A 252 18.62 -15.75 -6.65
C ALA A 252 18.88 -14.85 -5.41
N GLY A 253 17.92 -14.01 -5.00
CA GLY A 253 18.02 -13.23 -3.77
C GLY A 253 18.99 -12.02 -3.81
N SER A 254 19.35 -11.54 -5.02
CA SER A 254 20.04 -10.25 -5.22
C SER A 254 19.12 -9.26 -5.92
N PHE A 255 19.07 -8.01 -5.42
CA PHE A 255 18.27 -6.94 -6.02
C PHE A 255 18.81 -6.48 -7.38
N SER A 256 20.11 -6.63 -7.64
CA SER A 256 20.73 -6.17 -8.89
C SER A 256 20.34 -6.96 -10.12
N SER A 257 19.78 -8.17 -9.94
CA SER A 257 19.26 -9.00 -11.04
C SER A 257 17.77 -8.74 -11.34
N THR A 258 17.21 -7.66 -10.83
CA THR A 258 15.79 -7.34 -11.00
C THR A 258 15.44 -7.03 -12.44
N ILE A 259 14.29 -7.53 -12.91
CA ILE A 259 13.73 -7.16 -14.22
C ILE A 259 13.11 -5.76 -14.24
N SER A 260 12.83 -5.19 -13.06
CA SER A 260 12.32 -3.82 -12.90
C SER A 260 12.93 -3.20 -11.65
N VAL A 261 13.75 -2.17 -11.85
CA VAL A 261 14.33 -1.38 -10.75
C VAL A 261 13.24 -0.60 -10.04
N GLY A 262 12.31 0.02 -10.79
CA GLY A 262 11.24 0.85 -10.24
C GLY A 262 10.30 0.10 -9.30
N LEU A 263 9.85 -1.11 -9.67
CA LEU A 263 8.98 -1.93 -8.83
C LEU A 263 9.72 -2.49 -7.62
N THR A 264 10.94 -2.99 -7.79
CA THR A 264 11.72 -3.53 -6.66
C THR A 264 12.03 -2.44 -5.64
N THR A 265 12.44 -1.25 -6.09
CA THR A 265 12.60 -0.07 -5.23
C THR A 265 11.28 0.27 -4.51
N PHE A 266 10.15 0.33 -5.23
CA PHE A 266 8.85 0.58 -4.61
C PHE A 266 8.51 -0.48 -3.53
N LEU A 267 8.67 -1.77 -3.82
CA LEU A 267 8.35 -2.85 -2.88
C LEU A 267 9.21 -2.80 -1.61
N LEU A 268 10.49 -2.46 -1.75
CA LEU A 268 11.38 -2.24 -0.60
C LEU A 268 10.86 -1.13 0.32
N THR A 269 10.34 -0.03 -0.24
CA THR A 269 9.73 1.05 0.57
C THR A 269 8.46 0.62 1.32
N GLN A 270 7.84 -0.50 0.94
CA GLN A 270 6.65 -1.04 1.64
C GLN A 270 7.02 -1.90 2.86
N ILE A 271 8.28 -2.32 3.02
CA ILE A 271 8.71 -3.15 4.15
C ILE A 271 8.69 -2.37 5.48
N PRO A 272 9.25 -1.14 5.60
CA PRO A 272 9.27 -0.43 6.88
C PRO A 272 7.89 -0.21 7.52
N PRO A 273 6.85 0.25 6.79
CA PRO A 273 5.51 0.42 7.37
C PRO A 273 4.89 -0.85 7.93
N VAL A 274 5.25 -2.02 7.38
CA VAL A 274 4.78 -3.33 7.85
C VAL A 274 5.54 -3.75 9.10
N PHE A 275 6.87 -3.63 9.08
CA PHE A 275 7.74 -4.01 10.20
C PHE A 275 7.49 -3.15 11.45
N GLU A 276 7.21 -1.86 11.28
CA GLU A 276 6.83 -0.98 12.39
C GLU A 276 5.52 -1.41 13.08
N ARG A 277 4.60 -2.07 12.35
CA ARG A 277 3.30 -2.52 12.89
C ARG A 277 3.34 -3.90 13.53
N MET A 278 4.08 -4.86 12.93
CA MET A 278 4.12 -6.26 13.38
C MET A 278 5.37 -6.65 14.18
N GLY A 279 6.44 -5.85 14.09
CA GLY A 279 7.80 -6.25 14.52
C GLY A 279 8.60 -6.92 13.40
N LEU A 280 9.81 -7.39 13.73
CA LEU A 280 10.75 -7.89 12.71
C LEU A 280 10.61 -9.39 12.37
N SER A 281 10.73 -9.67 11.06
CA SER A 281 10.95 -11.01 10.50
C SER A 281 12.44 -11.33 10.36
N SER A 282 12.87 -12.54 10.72
CA SER A 282 14.28 -12.94 10.79
C SER A 282 14.92 -13.34 9.44
N GLY A 283 14.20 -13.24 8.31
CA GLY A 283 14.64 -13.77 7.02
C GLY A 283 15.25 -12.75 6.05
N LEU A 284 15.18 -11.44 6.34
CA LEU A 284 15.48 -10.39 5.37
C LEU A 284 16.98 -10.02 5.30
N LEU A 285 17.72 -10.20 6.39
CA LEU A 285 19.10 -9.72 6.51
C LEU A 285 20.07 -10.26 5.46
N PRO A 286 20.07 -11.58 5.13
CA PRO A 286 20.97 -12.08 4.09
C PRO A 286 20.72 -11.42 2.74
N MET A 287 19.45 -11.14 2.39
CA MET A 287 19.08 -10.47 1.16
C MET A 287 19.54 -9.00 1.14
N LEU A 288 19.33 -8.26 2.24
CA LEU A 288 19.80 -6.87 2.36
C LEU A 288 21.33 -6.78 2.23
N ARG A 289 22.05 -7.69 2.91
CA ARG A 289 23.51 -7.77 2.83
C ARG A 289 23.96 -8.06 1.40
N THR A 290 23.43 -9.11 0.78
CA THR A 290 23.81 -9.49 -0.59
C THR A 290 23.53 -8.36 -1.58
N GLY A 291 22.40 -7.66 -1.43
CA GLY A 291 22.09 -6.48 -2.24
C GLY A 291 23.11 -5.35 -2.05
N LEU A 292 23.36 -4.92 -0.81
CA LEU A 292 24.31 -3.84 -0.52
C LEU A 292 25.74 -4.14 -0.95
N MET A 293 26.15 -5.41 -0.91
CA MET A 293 27.47 -5.85 -1.36
C MET A 293 27.57 -6.05 -2.88
N ASP A 294 26.48 -5.88 -3.63
CA ASP A 294 26.50 -6.08 -5.08
C ASP A 294 27.26 -4.94 -5.76
N PRO A 295 28.30 -5.24 -6.58
CA PRO A 295 29.15 -4.21 -7.17
C PRO A 295 28.40 -3.29 -8.15
N PHE A 296 27.21 -3.67 -8.61
CA PHE A 296 26.41 -2.88 -9.56
C PHE A 296 25.24 -2.16 -8.91
N ILE A 297 25.08 -2.21 -7.58
CA ILE A 297 23.93 -1.59 -6.91
C ILE A 297 23.88 -0.06 -7.12
N LEU A 298 25.04 0.58 -7.33
CA LEU A 298 25.15 2.02 -7.54
C LEU A 298 24.64 2.49 -8.91
N VAL A 299 24.34 1.57 -9.83
CA VAL A 299 23.62 1.90 -11.09
C VAL A 299 22.21 2.43 -10.80
N ALA A 300 21.62 2.06 -9.65
CA ALA A 300 20.31 2.51 -9.19
C ALA A 300 20.37 3.04 -7.74
N PRO A 301 20.88 4.26 -7.51
CA PRO A 301 21.02 4.84 -6.16
C PRO A 301 19.71 4.88 -5.36
N GLU A 302 18.57 5.09 -6.03
CA GLU A 302 17.24 5.05 -5.41
C GLU A 302 16.92 3.70 -4.75
N MET A 303 17.43 2.61 -5.31
CA MET A 303 17.29 1.28 -4.72
C MET A 303 18.15 1.16 -3.47
N VAL A 304 19.38 1.69 -3.48
CA VAL A 304 20.25 1.75 -2.29
C VAL A 304 19.54 2.47 -1.16
N PHE A 305 18.95 3.64 -1.42
CA PHE A 305 18.19 4.39 -0.41
C PHE A 305 17.02 3.57 0.15
N ALA A 306 16.26 2.87 -0.69
CA ALA A 306 15.18 2.02 -0.24
C ALA A 306 15.68 0.84 0.62
N VAL A 307 16.81 0.21 0.26
CA VAL A 307 17.45 -0.83 1.08
C VAL A 307 17.92 -0.27 2.42
N LEU A 308 18.53 0.92 2.44
CA LEU A 308 18.98 1.58 3.68
C LEU A 308 17.82 1.96 4.59
N ASP A 309 16.68 2.40 4.05
CA ASP A 309 15.47 2.64 4.85
C ASP A 309 14.98 1.37 5.56
N VAL A 310 15.09 0.21 4.89
CA VAL A 310 14.80 -1.09 5.49
C VAL A 310 15.81 -1.45 6.57
N VAL A 311 17.11 -1.26 6.32
CA VAL A 311 18.17 -1.49 7.32
C VAL A 311 17.94 -0.63 8.56
N GLU A 312 17.63 0.65 8.41
CA GLU A 312 17.37 1.55 9.52
C GLU A 312 16.10 1.19 10.29
N CYS A 313 15.07 0.72 9.60
CA CYS A 313 13.88 0.16 10.23
C CYS A 313 14.23 -1.09 11.07
N VAL A 314 15.06 -1.99 10.53
CA VAL A 314 15.55 -3.17 11.24
C VAL A 314 16.37 -2.79 12.49
N ILE A 315 17.24 -1.79 12.40
CA ILE A 315 18.00 -1.29 13.56
C ILE A 315 17.05 -0.74 14.63
N ARG A 316 16.06 0.06 14.24
CA ARG A 316 15.11 0.71 15.16
C ARG A 316 14.16 -0.29 15.83
N VAL A 317 13.47 -1.11 15.04
CA VAL A 317 12.45 -2.05 15.53
C VAL A 317 13.09 -3.29 16.17
N GLY A 318 14.32 -3.62 15.76
CA GLY A 318 15.04 -4.85 16.14
C GLY A 318 16.16 -4.67 17.13
N ALA A 319 16.32 -3.50 17.76
CA ALA A 319 17.51 -3.15 18.53
C ALA A 319 18.04 -4.28 19.45
N PRO A 320 17.21 -5.01 20.23
CA PRO A 320 17.71 -6.13 21.04
C PRO A 320 18.35 -7.25 20.21
N ARG A 321 17.71 -7.68 19.12
CA ARG A 321 18.21 -8.74 18.23
C ARG A 321 19.42 -8.27 17.41
N VAL A 322 19.44 -7.00 17.05
CA VAL A 322 20.57 -6.37 16.37
C VAL A 322 21.80 -6.39 17.26
N LYS A 323 21.66 -5.91 18.50
CA LYS A 323 22.74 -5.94 19.50
C LYS A 323 23.28 -7.34 19.73
N GLU A 324 22.41 -8.35 19.87
CA GLU A 324 22.83 -9.70 20.26
C GLU A 324 23.41 -10.54 19.11
N LYS A 325 22.93 -10.35 17.87
CA LYS A 325 23.23 -11.29 16.79
C LYS A 325 23.34 -10.68 15.39
N TRP A 326 22.56 -9.65 15.08
CA TRP A 326 22.41 -9.23 13.67
C TRP A 326 23.35 -8.11 13.24
N TYR A 327 23.98 -7.39 14.16
CA TYR A 327 24.86 -6.28 13.80
C TYR A 327 26.00 -6.66 12.84
N PRO A 328 26.65 -7.84 12.91
CA PRO A 328 27.77 -8.15 12.00
C PRO A 328 27.31 -8.28 10.55
N GLU A 329 26.13 -8.86 10.32
CA GLU A 329 25.53 -9.01 8.99
C GLU A 329 25.13 -7.66 8.40
N ILE A 330 24.58 -6.77 9.23
CA ILE A 330 24.22 -5.40 8.82
C ILE A 330 25.49 -4.61 8.49
N LEU A 331 26.48 -4.62 9.39
CA LEU A 331 27.74 -3.90 9.22
C LEU A 331 28.46 -4.35 7.96
N ARG A 332 28.52 -5.66 7.70
CA ARG A 332 29.12 -6.22 6.48
C ARG A 332 28.48 -5.69 5.20
N GLY A 333 27.14 -5.57 5.18
CA GLY A 333 26.43 -4.96 4.04
C GLY A 333 26.79 -3.49 3.87
N LEU A 334 26.78 -2.70 4.95
CA LEU A 334 27.10 -1.27 4.92
C LEU A 334 28.54 -1.00 4.46
N VAL A 335 29.51 -1.78 4.99
CA VAL A 335 30.93 -1.70 4.60
C VAL A 335 31.10 -2.10 3.13
N GLY A 336 30.47 -3.19 2.67
CA GLY A 336 30.56 -3.59 1.27
C GLY A 336 30.00 -2.54 0.31
N CYS A 337 28.87 -1.90 0.65
CA CYS A 337 28.31 -0.82 -0.15
C CYS A 337 29.23 0.41 -0.17
N TRP A 338 29.88 0.72 0.96
CA TRP A 338 30.88 1.79 1.03
C TRP A 338 32.08 1.51 0.12
N CYS A 339 32.63 0.29 0.13
CA CYS A 339 33.71 -0.10 -0.78
C CYS A 339 33.29 0.07 -2.25
N ASN A 340 32.08 -0.34 -2.61
CA ASN A 340 31.55 -0.12 -3.96
C ASN A 340 31.49 1.38 -4.32
N CYS A 341 31.19 2.27 -3.35
CA CYS A 341 31.19 3.72 -3.57
C CYS A 341 32.60 4.24 -3.85
N LEU A 342 33.60 3.75 -3.12
CA LEU A 342 35.00 4.11 -3.34
C LEU A 342 35.46 3.68 -4.74
N ASP A 343 35.17 2.44 -5.13
CA ASP A 343 35.48 1.91 -6.46
C ASP A 343 34.81 2.74 -7.57
N GLU A 344 33.57 3.19 -7.38
CA GLU A 344 32.85 4.00 -8.36
C GLU A 344 33.45 5.41 -8.48
N ILE A 345 33.85 6.04 -7.36
CA ILE A 345 34.48 7.37 -7.36
C ILE A 345 35.84 7.35 -8.08
N GLU A 346 36.61 6.26 -7.94
CA GLU A 346 37.88 6.09 -8.64
C GLU A 346 37.70 5.93 -10.16
N ASN A 347 36.60 5.29 -10.58
CA ASN A 347 36.37 4.91 -11.98
C ASN A 347 35.53 5.90 -12.79
N ASP A 348 34.53 6.59 -12.21
CA ASP A 348 33.64 7.51 -12.94
C ASP A 348 33.26 8.80 -12.17
N SER A 349 33.86 9.92 -12.58
CA SER A 349 33.58 11.25 -12.03
C SER A 349 32.14 11.77 -12.25
N LYS A 350 31.34 11.16 -13.13
CA LYS A 350 30.00 11.67 -13.50
C LYS A 350 28.91 11.35 -12.49
N MET A 351 29.03 10.23 -11.75
CA MET A 351 28.06 9.80 -10.74
C MET A 351 28.35 10.38 -9.34
N LYS A 352 29.39 11.20 -9.21
CA LYS A 352 29.93 11.65 -7.92
C LYS A 352 28.88 12.18 -6.95
N THR A 353 27.98 13.05 -7.40
CA THR A 353 26.93 13.61 -6.51
C THR A 353 26.00 12.54 -5.93
N ALA A 354 25.57 11.56 -6.73
CA ALA A 354 24.68 10.52 -6.26
C ALA A 354 25.39 9.56 -5.30
N VAL A 355 26.67 9.24 -5.59
CA VAL A 355 27.50 8.42 -4.71
C VAL A 355 27.78 9.12 -3.38
N ASP A 356 28.07 10.42 -3.40
CA ASP A 356 28.27 11.24 -2.18
C ASP A 356 27.01 11.23 -1.27
N GLU A 357 25.82 11.30 -1.88
CA GLU A 357 24.54 11.17 -1.14
C GLU A 357 24.37 9.78 -0.51
N VAL A 358 24.73 8.71 -1.25
CA VAL A 358 24.72 7.34 -0.73
C VAL A 358 25.70 7.18 0.43
N MET A 359 26.94 7.66 0.29
CA MET A 359 27.97 7.63 1.35
C MET A 359 27.49 8.35 2.62
N THR A 360 26.88 9.54 2.45
CA THR A 360 26.28 10.28 3.57
C THR A 360 25.18 9.48 4.28
N ARG A 361 24.34 8.77 3.51
CA ARG A 361 23.29 7.90 4.06
C ARG A 361 23.88 6.69 4.79
N LEU A 362 24.93 6.07 4.24
CA LEU A 362 25.63 4.94 4.86
C LEU A 362 26.22 5.32 6.23
N GLN A 363 26.92 6.46 6.33
CA GLN A 363 27.43 6.99 7.60
C GLN A 363 26.30 7.15 8.64
N ARG A 364 25.14 7.68 8.23
CA ARG A 364 23.98 7.78 9.12
C ARG A 364 23.51 6.40 9.60
N SER A 365 23.40 5.41 8.72
CA SER A 365 23.00 4.05 9.10
C SER A 365 24.03 3.38 10.03
N VAL A 366 25.33 3.59 9.80
CA VAL A 366 26.42 3.11 10.67
C VAL A 366 26.35 3.76 12.05
N ARG A 367 26.12 5.09 12.13
CA ARG A 367 25.91 5.78 13.42
C ARG A 367 24.70 5.24 14.17
N MET A 368 23.61 4.90 13.47
CA MET A 368 22.46 4.24 14.10
C MET A 368 22.83 2.86 14.65
N LEU A 369 23.61 2.07 13.91
CA LEU A 369 24.09 0.76 14.36
C LEU A 369 25.00 0.87 15.58
N ARG A 370 25.96 1.81 15.57
CA ARG A 370 26.87 2.13 16.68
C ARG A 370 26.13 2.38 17.99
N ASN A 371 24.99 3.06 17.93
CA ASN A 371 24.19 3.38 19.11
C ASN A 371 23.49 2.16 19.75
N VAL A 372 23.38 1.05 19.02
CA VAL A 372 22.72 -0.18 19.47
C VAL A 372 23.73 -1.23 19.96
N VAL A 373 24.90 -1.29 19.34
CA VAL A 373 25.97 -2.26 19.66
C VAL A 373 26.73 -1.87 20.93
N ASP A 374 27.32 -2.85 21.63
CA ASP A 374 28.17 -2.56 22.79
C ASP A 374 29.38 -1.71 22.39
N LYS A 375 29.74 -0.72 23.21
CA LYS A 375 30.81 0.23 22.88
C LYS A 375 32.18 -0.42 22.73
N LYS A 376 32.47 -1.45 23.53
CA LYS A 376 33.77 -2.14 23.49
C LYS A 376 33.85 -3.01 22.24
N GLU A 377 32.78 -3.77 21.98
CA GLU A 377 32.68 -4.62 20.80
C GLU A 377 32.72 -3.80 19.50
N TRP A 378 31.97 -2.70 19.46
CA TRP A 378 31.99 -1.78 18.31
C TRP A 378 33.40 -1.27 18.02
N LYS A 379 34.11 -0.80 19.06
CA LYS A 379 35.47 -0.29 18.93
C LYS A 379 36.46 -1.34 18.42
N ASP A 380 36.40 -2.56 18.96
CA ASP A 380 37.28 -3.67 18.52
C ASP A 380 37.05 -4.01 17.04
N VAL A 381 35.78 -4.05 16.60
CA VAL A 381 35.44 -4.37 15.22
C VAL A 381 35.85 -3.24 14.26
N THR A 382 35.59 -1.96 14.60
CA THR A 382 35.96 -0.84 13.72
C THR A 382 37.48 -0.69 13.60
N GLU A 383 38.23 -0.83 14.70
CA GLU A 383 39.70 -0.77 14.66
C GLU A 383 40.30 -1.85 13.77
N ARG A 384 39.72 -3.06 13.77
CA ARG A 384 40.14 -4.15 12.87
C ARG A 384 39.84 -3.85 11.40
N LEU A 385 38.66 -3.29 11.11
CA LEU A 385 38.28 -2.94 9.75
C LEU A 385 39.12 -1.78 9.19
N GLU A 386 39.40 -0.75 10.00
CA GLU A 386 40.27 0.37 9.63
C GLU A 386 41.73 -0.06 9.40
N GLN A 387 42.19 -1.10 10.10
CA GLN A 387 43.52 -1.71 9.85
C GLN A 387 43.57 -2.48 8.53
N GLU A 388 42.47 -3.11 8.13
CA GLU A 388 42.37 -3.83 6.85
C GLU A 388 42.22 -2.86 5.68
N GLU A 389 41.43 -1.79 5.83
CA GLU A 389 41.17 -0.79 4.80
C GLU A 389 41.05 0.62 5.41
N VAL A 390 42.05 1.47 5.18
CA VAL A 390 42.15 2.80 5.81
C VAL A 390 41.02 3.72 5.36
N ALA A 391 40.52 3.55 4.13
CA ALA A 391 39.42 4.34 3.59
C ALA A 391 38.08 4.12 4.33
N LEU A 392 37.98 3.10 5.20
CA LEU A 392 36.81 2.90 6.06
C LEU A 392 36.75 3.86 7.25
N THR A 393 37.82 4.59 7.56
CA THR A 393 37.82 5.58 8.65
C THR A 393 36.70 6.60 8.47
N GLU A 394 36.51 7.10 7.24
CA GLU A 394 35.47 8.06 6.91
C GLU A 394 34.04 7.51 7.09
N LEU A 395 33.84 6.19 7.02
CA LEU A 395 32.53 5.56 7.26
C LEU A 395 32.17 5.58 8.75
N PHE A 396 33.17 5.48 9.63
CA PHE A 396 32.99 5.34 11.08
C PHE A 396 32.97 6.66 11.86
N ASP A 397 33.40 7.75 11.23
CA ASP A 397 33.31 9.13 11.73
C ASP A 397 31.85 9.61 11.91
#